data_AF-A0A839JHL2-F1
#
_entry.id   AF-A0A839JHL2-F1
#
_cell.length_a   1.000
_cell.length_b   1.000
_cell.length_c   1.000
_cell.angle_alpha   90.00
_cell.angle_beta   90.00
_cell.angle_gamma   90.00
#
_symmetry.space_group_name_H-M   'P 1'
#
loop_
_entity.id
_entity.type
_entity.pdbx_description
1 polymer ?
#
loop_
_entity_poly.entity_id
_entity_poly.type
_entity_poly.pdbx_seq_one_letter_code
_entity_poly.pdbx_strand_id
1 'polypeptide(L)'
;MLDINFIRANRELVQHSITEKMYKNVDLDKLLALDDTRKATLQQVENLRKERNQNTDSMKGSKPTEEQIARGKELKEQLAELEAKLEVEDKEFRDLLKTVPNIIFEDVPLGDESASVEVKTWGGQKAEGVDHLDYAISRD
;
A
#
# COMPACT_ATOMS: atom_id res chain seq x y z
N MET A 1 6.16 -4.60 -0.80
CA MET A 1 5.46 -3.56 -1.57
C MET A 1 6.52 -2.68 -2.19
N LEU A 2 6.33 -2.23 -3.43
CA LEU A 2 7.21 -1.24 -4.02
C LEU A 2 7.12 0.09 -3.26
N ASP A 3 8.20 0.86 -3.30
CA ASP A 3 8.21 2.21 -2.74
C ASP A 3 7.36 3.15 -3.59
N ILE A 4 6.57 4.03 -2.96
CA ILE A 4 5.68 4.96 -3.67
C ILE A 4 6.44 5.96 -4.55
N ASN A 5 7.64 6.38 -4.13
CA ASN A 5 8.49 7.26 -4.93
C ASN A 5 9.07 6.52 -6.13
N PHE A 6 9.40 5.23 -5.96
CA PHE A 6 9.80 4.38 -7.08
C PHE A 6 8.67 4.25 -8.10
N ILE A 7 7.44 4.02 -7.64
CA ILE A 7 6.26 3.94 -8.51
C ILE A 7 6.04 5.25 -9.29
N ARG A 8 6.18 6.40 -8.63
CA ARG A 8 6.07 7.71 -9.29
C ARG A 8 7.16 7.93 -10.34
N ALA A 9 8.40 7.58 -10.02
CA ALA A 9 9.55 7.78 -10.91
C ALA A 9 9.58 6.79 -12.08
N ASN A 10 9.03 5.58 -11.91
CA ASN A 10 9.12 4.47 -12.86
C ASN A 10 7.75 3.94 -13.26
N ARG A 11 6.77 4.82 -13.43
CA ARG A 11 5.37 4.45 -13.67
C ARG A 11 5.20 3.47 -14.82
N GLU A 12 5.87 3.73 -15.95
CA GLU A 12 5.78 2.89 -17.15
C GLU A 12 6.32 1.47 -16.90
N LEU A 13 7.44 1.36 -16.18
CA LEU A 13 8.03 0.07 -15.81
C LEU A 13 7.10 -0.74 -14.88
N VAL A 14 6.49 -0.07 -13.91
CA VAL A 14 5.51 -0.70 -13.00
C VAL A 14 4.28 -1.14 -13.81
N GLN A 15 3.79 -0.30 -14.71
CA GLN A 15 2.64 -0.60 -15.56
C GLN A 15 2.91 -1.81 -16.47
N HIS A 16 4.09 -1.87 -17.08
CA HIS A 16 4.53 -3.02 -17.88
C HIS A 16 4.50 -4.30 -17.03
N SER A 17 5.08 -4.26 -15.83
CA SER A 17 5.09 -5.41 -14.91
C SER A 17 3.69 -5.86 -14.50
N ILE A 18 2.75 -4.93 -14.31
CA ILE A 18 1.33 -5.23 -14.02
C ILE A 18 0.69 -5.96 -15.20
N THR A 19 0.90 -5.46 -16.41
CA THR A 19 0.32 -6.01 -17.64
C THR A 19 0.86 -7.39 -17.96
N GLU A 20 2.18 -7.57 -17.96
CA GLU A 20 2.83 -8.85 -18.29
C GLU A 20 2.50 -9.94 -17.27
N LYS A 21 2.34 -9.58 -15.99
CA LYS A 21 1.92 -10.51 -14.95
C LYS A 21 0.39 -10.69 -14.89
N MET A 22 -0.35 -10.08 -15.81
CA MET A 22 -1.80 -10.21 -15.95
C MET A 22 -2.61 -9.79 -14.71
N TYR A 23 -2.11 -8.83 -13.93
CA TYR A 23 -2.82 -8.28 -12.77
C TYR A 23 -3.95 -7.36 -13.23
N LYS A 24 -5.21 -7.70 -12.90
CA LYS A 24 -6.41 -6.98 -13.38
C LYS A 24 -6.90 -5.86 -12.45
N ASN A 25 -6.50 -5.89 -11.18
CA ASN A 25 -7.07 -5.04 -10.12
C ASN A 25 -6.04 -4.05 -9.55
N VAL A 26 -5.21 -3.46 -10.41
CA VAL A 26 -4.19 -2.48 -10.01
C VAL A 26 -4.45 -1.17 -10.74
N ASP A 27 -4.72 -0.12 -9.98
CA ASP A 27 -4.99 1.23 -10.49
C ASP A 27 -3.92 2.18 -9.94
N LEU A 28 -2.91 2.46 -10.76
CA LEU A 28 -1.80 3.34 -10.39
C LEU A 28 -2.26 4.80 -10.28
N ASP A 29 -3.23 5.25 -11.07
CA ASP A 29 -3.73 6.63 -11.00
C ASP A 29 -4.43 6.88 -9.68
N LYS A 30 -5.32 5.98 -9.30
CA LYS A 30 -6.00 6.05 -8.00
C LYS A 30 -5.01 6.00 -6.84
N LEU A 31 -4.00 5.13 -6.90
CA LEU A 31 -2.97 5.03 -5.88
C LEU A 31 -2.19 6.34 -5.71
N LEU A 32 -1.75 6.96 -6.82
CA LEU A 32 -0.98 8.20 -6.79
C LEU A 32 -1.84 9.39 -6.33
N ALA A 33 -3.08 9.50 -6.81
CA ALA A 33 -4.00 10.55 -6.37
C ALA A 33 -4.33 10.45 -4.87
N LEU A 34 -4.49 9.23 -4.35
CA LEU A 34 -4.72 9.01 -2.93
C LEU A 34 -3.48 9.34 -2.09
N ASP A 35 -2.27 9.02 -2.57
CA ASP A 35 -1.02 9.46 -1.91
C ASP A 35 -0.93 10.98 -1.80
N ASP A 36 -1.28 11.71 -2.86
CA ASP A 36 -1.28 13.18 -2.86
C ASP A 36 -2.31 13.75 -1.88
N THR A 37 -3.53 13.19 -1.89
CA THR A 37 -4.61 13.59 -0.97
C THR A 37 -4.20 13.35 0.48
N ARG A 38 -3.68 12.16 0.78
CA ARG A 38 -3.20 11.79 2.11
C ARG A 38 -2.10 12.73 2.60
N LYS A 39 -1.11 13.05 1.75
CA LYS A 39 -0.03 13.99 2.10
C LYS A 39 -0.58 15.38 2.44
N ALA A 40 -1.57 15.85 1.69
CA ALA A 40 -2.24 17.11 1.98
C ALA A 40 -2.99 17.08 3.32
N THR A 41 -3.76 16.01 3.60
CA THR A 41 -4.45 15.82 4.89
C THR A 41 -3.45 15.77 6.04
N LEU A 42 -2.35 15.01 5.91
CA LEU A 42 -1.29 14.93 6.90
C LEU A 42 -0.68 16.31 7.18
N GLN A 43 -0.41 17.10 6.15
CA GLN A 43 0.12 18.46 6.32
C GLN A 43 -0.85 19.37 7.09
N GLN A 44 -2.15 19.24 6.85
CA GLN A 44 -3.18 19.98 7.59
C GLN A 44 -3.22 19.55 9.06
N VAL A 45 -3.17 18.25 9.35
CA VAL A 45 -3.09 17.71 10.71
C VAL A 45 -1.87 18.26 11.45
N GLU A 46 -0.69 18.24 10.83
CA GLU A 46 0.54 18.77 11.44
C GLU A 46 0.46 20.29 11.70
N ASN A 47 -0.16 21.05 10.79
CA ASN A 47 -0.39 22.48 11.00
C ASN A 47 -1.31 22.73 12.19
N LEU A 48 -2.43 22.01 12.30
CA LEU A 48 -3.34 22.15 13.44
C LEU A 48 -2.72 21.69 14.76
N ARG A 49 -1.90 20.63 14.74
CA ARG A 49 -1.12 20.20 15.92
C ARG A 49 -0.19 21.31 16.39
N LYS A 50 0.48 21.99 15.46
CA LYS A 50 1.33 23.15 15.75
C LYS A 50 0.51 24.29 16.35
N GLU A 51 -0.62 24.67 15.75
CA GLU A 51 -1.50 25.73 16.26
C GLU A 51 -2.04 25.43 17.66
N ARG A 52 -2.46 24.19 17.91
CA ARG A 52 -2.92 23.74 19.24
C ARG A 52 -1.82 23.85 20.29
N ASN A 53 -0.59 23.45 19.95
CA ASN A 53 0.54 23.54 20.86
C ASN A 53 0.86 25.00 21.17
N GLN A 54 0.87 25.87 20.15
CA GLN A 54 1.04 27.32 20.31
C GLN A 54 -0.04 27.95 21.19
N ASN A 55 -1.31 27.57 20.99
CA ASN A 55 -2.41 28.03 21.83
C ASN A 55 -2.22 27.58 23.29
N THR A 56 -1.83 26.33 23.50
CA THR A 56 -1.55 25.77 24.84
C THR A 56 -0.39 26.50 25.52
N ASP A 57 0.67 26.81 24.79
CA ASP A 57 1.81 27.57 25.31
C ASP A 57 1.43 29.01 25.67
N SER A 58 0.54 29.64 24.89
CA SER A 58 0.04 31.00 25.16
C SER A 58 -0.82 31.10 26.44
N MET A 59 -1.29 29.98 26.98
CA MET A 59 -2.05 29.91 28.22
C MET A 59 -1.16 29.73 29.46
N LYS A 60 0.14 29.49 29.30
CA LYS A 60 1.04 29.27 30.44
C LYS A 60 1.33 30.57 31.19
N GLY A 61 1.22 30.54 32.51
CA GLY A 61 1.63 31.65 33.38
C GLY A 61 0.54 32.70 33.67
N SER A 62 -0.62 32.60 33.03
CA SER A 62 -1.79 33.45 33.31
C SER A 62 -3.09 32.65 33.22
N LYS A 63 -4.19 33.21 33.73
CA LYS A 63 -5.52 32.60 33.52
C LYS A 63 -5.87 32.69 32.02
N PRO A 64 -6.26 31.59 31.37
CA PRO A 64 -6.63 31.62 29.95
C PRO A 64 -7.81 32.55 29.68
N THR A 65 -7.78 33.24 28.55
CA THR A 65 -8.94 34.03 28.08
C THR A 65 -10.03 33.11 27.51
N GLU A 66 -11.28 33.58 27.47
CA GLU A 66 -12.38 32.82 26.86
C GLU A 66 -12.12 32.52 25.37
N GLU A 67 -11.47 33.44 24.66
CA GLU A 67 -11.06 33.27 23.26
C GLU A 67 -10.05 32.12 23.10
N GLN A 68 -9.03 32.05 23.95
CA GLN A 68 -8.03 30.98 23.93
C GLN A 68 -8.69 29.62 24.19
N ILE A 69 -9.63 29.56 25.14
CA ILE A 69 -10.39 28.35 25.46
C ILE A 69 -11.27 27.94 24.27
N ALA A 70 -11.98 28.89 23.65
CA ALA A 70 -12.82 28.63 22.49
C ALA A 70 -12.00 28.12 21.30
N ARG A 71 -10.88 28.78 20.98
CA ARG A 71 -9.97 28.34 19.92
C ARG A 71 -9.39 26.95 20.20
N GLY A 72 -9.08 26.64 21.45
CA GLY A 72 -8.59 25.32 21.85
C GLY A 72 -9.62 24.21 21.60
N LYS A 73 -10.90 24.48 21.85
CA LYS A 73 -12.00 23.54 21.53
C LYS A 73 -12.16 23.35 20.03
N GLU A 74 -12.19 24.44 19.27
CA GLU A 74 -12.31 24.41 17.81
C GLU A 74 -11.16 23.60 17.17
N LEU A 75 -9.91 23.86 17.58
CA LEU A 75 -8.73 23.13 17.11
C LEU A 75 -8.81 21.64 17.44
N LYS A 76 -9.37 21.28 18.59
CA LYS A 76 -9.56 19.88 18.99
C LYS A 76 -10.57 19.17 18.10
N GLU A 77 -11.68 19.83 17.78
CA GLU A 77 -12.73 19.28 16.91
C GLU A 77 -12.21 19.10 15.47
N GLN A 78 -11.55 20.12 14.91
CA GLN A 78 -10.94 20.04 13.58
C GLN A 78 -9.85 18.96 13.49
N LEU A 79 -9.02 18.83 14.54
CA LEU A 79 -8.02 17.76 14.60
C LEU A 79 -8.67 16.38 14.61
N ALA A 80 -9.71 16.16 15.41
CA ALA A 80 -10.36 14.86 15.51
C ALA A 80 -10.96 14.42 14.16
N GLU A 81 -11.56 15.35 13.41
CA GLU A 81 -12.11 15.07 12.09
C GLU A 81 -11.01 14.72 11.07
N LEU A 82 -9.96 15.54 10.99
CA LEU A 82 -8.88 15.31 10.03
C LEU A 82 -8.02 14.09 10.37
N GLU A 83 -7.81 13.78 11.65
CA GLU A 83 -7.09 12.57 12.06
C GLU A 83 -7.88 11.30 11.70
N ALA A 84 -9.20 11.29 11.90
CA ALA A 84 -10.05 10.18 11.47
C ALA A 84 -10.04 10.01 9.94
N LYS A 85 -10.12 11.13 9.20
CA LYS A 85 -10.00 11.11 7.73
C LYS A 85 -8.65 10.56 7.28
N LEU A 86 -7.56 11.03 7.88
CA LEU A 86 -6.21 10.59 7.56
C LEU A 86 -6.04 9.08 7.79
N GLU A 87 -6.60 8.54 8.89
CA GLU A 87 -6.55 7.10 9.18
C GLU A 87 -7.23 6.27 8.09
N VAL A 88 -8.39 6.71 7.60
CA VAL A 88 -9.10 6.06 6.49
C VAL A 88 -8.26 6.12 5.20
N GLU A 89 -7.75 7.30 4.85
CA GLU A 89 -6.91 7.50 3.66
C GLU A 89 -5.64 6.65 3.72
N ASP A 90 -5.00 6.54 4.89
CA ASP A 90 -3.80 5.72 5.08
C ASP A 90 -4.09 4.23 4.90
N LYS A 91 -5.23 3.76 5.42
CA LYS A 91 -5.64 2.37 5.25
C LYS A 91 -5.89 2.05 3.78
N GLU A 92 -6.69 2.87 3.11
CA GLU A 92 -6.99 2.71 1.68
C GLU A 92 -5.72 2.78 0.83
N PHE A 93 -4.81 3.69 1.14
CA PHE A 93 -3.52 3.81 0.47
C PHE A 93 -2.69 2.53 0.63
N ARG A 94 -2.58 2.01 1.85
CA ARG A 94 -1.83 0.76 2.10
C ARG A 94 -2.45 -0.42 1.38
N ASP A 95 -3.77 -0.50 1.33
CA ASP A 95 -4.46 -1.60 0.67
C ASP A 95 -4.29 -1.55 -0.85
N LEU A 96 -4.34 -0.36 -1.46
CA LEU A 96 -4.00 -0.19 -2.89
C LEU A 96 -2.51 -0.46 -3.16
N LEU A 97 -1.61 -0.01 -2.30
CA LEU A 97 -0.17 -0.22 -2.49
C LEU A 97 0.20 -1.72 -2.46
N LYS A 98 -0.53 -2.54 -1.69
CA LYS A 98 -0.34 -4.00 -1.63
C LYS A 98 -0.74 -4.71 -2.91
N THR A 99 -1.62 -4.13 -3.73
CA THR A 99 -2.04 -4.78 -4.98
C THR A 99 -0.99 -4.66 -6.08
N VAL A 100 -0.06 -3.70 -5.96
CA VAL A 100 1.02 -3.49 -6.93
C VAL A 100 2.03 -4.65 -6.84
N PRO A 101 2.23 -5.41 -7.94
CA PRO A 101 3.19 -6.51 -7.95
C PRO A 101 4.63 -6.00 -7.95
N ASN A 102 5.57 -6.90 -7.66
CA ASN A 102 6.99 -6.62 -7.90
C ASN A 102 7.27 -6.44 -9.39
N ILE A 103 8.36 -5.74 -9.71
CA ILE A 103 8.85 -5.57 -11.08
C ILE A 103 9.21 -6.94 -11.70
N ILE A 104 8.91 -7.11 -12.99
CA ILE A 104 9.39 -8.27 -13.76
C ILE A 104 10.84 -8.02 -14.19
N PHE A 105 11.69 -9.03 -14.08
CA PHE A 105 13.07 -8.93 -14.58
C PHE A 105 13.13 -9.25 -16.07
N GLU A 106 14.16 -8.72 -16.73
CA GLU A 106 14.35 -8.82 -18.18
C GLU A 106 14.53 -10.27 -18.67
N ASP A 107 15.00 -11.17 -17.80
CA ASP A 107 15.26 -12.58 -18.09
C ASP A 107 14.05 -13.50 -17.81
N VAL A 108 12.93 -12.95 -17.32
CA VAL A 108 11.71 -13.72 -17.04
C VAL A 108 10.90 -13.90 -18.33
N PRO A 109 10.60 -15.14 -18.75
CA PRO A 109 9.72 -15.40 -19.89
C PRO A 109 8.34 -14.76 -19.69
N LEU A 110 7.85 -14.06 -20.71
CA LEU A 110 6.53 -13.44 -20.70
C LEU A 110 5.46 -14.45 -21.14
N GLY A 111 4.34 -14.49 -20.41
CA GLY A 111 3.22 -15.36 -20.72
C GLY A 111 2.69 -16.09 -19.49
N ASP A 112 1.83 -17.07 -19.75
CA ASP A 112 1.29 -17.98 -18.73
C ASP A 112 2.24 -19.17 -18.51
N GLU A 113 1.76 -20.21 -17.83
CA GLU A 113 2.53 -21.42 -17.55
C GLU A 113 3.11 -22.08 -18.82
N SER A 114 2.45 -21.93 -19.98
CA SER A 114 2.94 -22.49 -21.25
C SER A 114 4.21 -21.82 -21.78
N ALA A 115 4.51 -20.61 -21.31
CA ALA A 115 5.75 -19.90 -21.62
C ALA A 115 6.91 -20.28 -20.68
N SER A 116 6.67 -21.14 -19.69
CA SER A 116 7.70 -21.57 -18.75
C SER A 116 8.81 -22.34 -19.47
N VAL A 117 10.06 -21.99 -19.17
CA VAL A 117 11.24 -22.64 -19.76
C VAL A 117 11.90 -23.54 -18.73
N GLU A 118 12.05 -24.82 -19.07
CA GLU A 118 12.82 -25.75 -18.25
C GLU A 118 14.31 -25.39 -18.31
N VAL A 119 14.87 -24.98 -17.17
CA VAL A 119 16.28 -24.57 -17.10
C VAL A 119 17.21 -25.79 -17.00
N LYS A 120 16.80 -26.82 -16.25
CA LYS A 120 17.61 -28.02 -16.00
C LYS A 120 16.76 -29.17 -15.47
N THR A 121 17.09 -30.38 -15.90
CA THR A 121 16.65 -31.64 -15.27
C THR A 121 17.79 -32.31 -14.50
N TRP A 122 17.43 -33.11 -13.50
CA TRP A 122 18.40 -33.90 -12.74
C TRP A 122 17.83 -35.27 -12.38
N GLY A 123 18.62 -36.33 -12.61
CA GLY A 123 18.13 -37.71 -12.53
C GLY A 123 17.27 -38.11 -13.74
N GLY A 124 16.76 -39.34 -13.72
CA GLY A 124 15.82 -39.83 -14.72
C GLY A 124 14.46 -40.13 -14.09
N GLN A 125 13.37 -39.80 -14.77
CA GLN A 125 12.03 -40.23 -14.38
C GLN A 125 11.82 -41.71 -14.71
N LYS A 126 11.34 -42.49 -13.75
CA LYS A 126 10.85 -43.84 -14.03
C LYS A 126 9.55 -43.72 -14.83
N ALA A 127 9.47 -44.43 -15.95
CA ALA A 127 8.31 -44.42 -16.84
C ALA A 127 7.11 -45.22 -16.30
N GLU A 128 7.31 -45.99 -15.23
CA GLU A 128 6.31 -46.86 -14.63
C GLU A 128 5.99 -46.38 -13.21
N GLY A 129 4.70 -46.18 -12.93
CA GLY A 129 4.18 -45.76 -11.63
C GLY A 129 2.67 -45.94 -11.55
N VAL A 130 2.17 -46.15 -10.33
CA VAL A 130 0.73 -46.08 -10.01
C VAL A 130 0.48 -44.73 -9.38
N ASP A 131 -0.66 -44.09 -9.68
CA ASP A 131 -1.00 -42.86 -8.98
C ASP A 131 -1.02 -43.08 -7.46
N HIS A 132 -0.57 -42.06 -6.74
CA HIS A 132 -0.40 -42.12 -5.29
C HIS A 132 -1.70 -42.44 -4.54
N LEU A 133 -2.85 -41.98 -5.02
CA LEU A 133 -4.15 -42.25 -4.41
C LEU A 133 -4.57 -43.70 -4.66
N ASP A 134 -4.48 -44.17 -5.90
CA ASP A 134 -4.83 -45.55 -6.27
C ASP A 134 -3.95 -46.56 -5.52
N TYR A 135 -2.66 -46.27 -5.40
CA TYR A 135 -1.73 -47.08 -4.62
C TYR A 135 -2.14 -47.17 -3.14
N ALA A 136 -2.59 -46.05 -2.55
CA ALA A 136 -3.01 -46.02 -1.15
C ALA A 136 -4.29 -46.83 -0.92
N ILE A 137 -5.28 -46.69 -1.80
CA ILE A 137 -6.58 -47.36 -1.66
C ILE A 137 -6.48 -48.85 -1.97
N SER A 138 -5.59 -49.28 -2.87
CA SER A 138 -5.40 -50.70 -3.21
C SER A 138 -4.87 -51.58 -2.07
N ARG A 139 -4.56 -50.97 -0.92
CA ARG A 139 -4.00 -51.64 0.27
C ARG A 139 -5.04 -51.96 1.34
N ASP A 140 -6.26 -51.46 1.19
CA ASP A 140 -7.42 -51.80 2.04
C ASP A 140 -8.22 -52.97 1.43
#